data_AF-A0A954VF17-F1
#
_entry.id   AF-A0A954VF17-F1
#
_cell.length_a   1.000
_cell.length_b   1.000
_cell.length_c   1.000
_cell.angle_alpha   90.00
_cell.angle_beta   90.00
_cell.angle_gamma   90.00
#
_symmetry.space_group_name_H-M   'P 1'
#
loop_
_entity.id
_entity.type
_entity.pdbx_description
1 polymer ?
#
loop_
_entity_poly.entity_id
_entity_poly.type
_entity_poly.pdbx_seq_one_letter_code
_entity_poly.pdbx_strand_id
1 'polypeptide(L)'
;MAGTNRAATSGLELLADLRDNATRYDFFQAIRLLENLHPDRPPMGSSQKAIDDPVRLGQEPSLAFAPSTLAEFNHSTPGAKPRLNVRFFGLFGPNGPLPLHLTEYARDRIRNHKDLTLTRFLDVFHHRLLSLFYRAWSDVQPVVQLERGEYDRFSCYVASLFGCGTEDYLDRDALPQRAKLYHAGHLATQTRHAEGLRSILADYFQLPVQIEEFIGQWVELPDNCRCTIGGLGQTASLGRAATIGSHIWDCQQKFRITIGPVSWDDYQRR
;
A
#
# COMPACT_ATOMS: atom_id res chain seq x y z
N MET A 1 -8.96 1.43 24.40
CA MET A 1 -7.65 1.90 24.88
C MET A 1 -6.61 0.78 24.80
N ALA A 2 -6.21 0.40 23.59
CA ALA A 2 -5.11 -0.53 23.34
C ALA A 2 -3.90 0.29 22.88
N GLY A 3 -3.46 1.22 23.73
CA GLY A 3 -2.68 2.38 23.31
C GLY A 3 -1.20 2.22 23.62
N THR A 4 -0.37 2.32 22.57
CA THR A 4 1.04 2.78 22.59
C THR A 4 2.08 1.95 23.37
N ASN A 5 1.80 1.49 24.58
CA ASN A 5 2.79 0.82 25.44
C ASN A 5 3.17 -0.59 24.97
N ARG A 6 2.24 -1.35 24.37
CA ARG A 6 2.53 -2.68 23.80
C ARG A 6 3.42 -2.61 22.56
N ALA A 7 3.18 -1.64 21.67
CA ALA A 7 3.98 -1.44 20.46
C ALA A 7 5.42 -0.99 20.80
N ALA A 8 5.57 -0.12 21.80
CA ALA A 8 6.88 0.29 22.31
C ALA A 8 7.63 -0.87 22.97
N THR A 9 6.94 -1.71 23.73
CA THR A 9 7.52 -2.92 24.35
C THR A 9 7.97 -3.93 23.30
N SER A 10 7.13 -4.22 22.29
CA SER A 10 7.50 -5.11 21.18
C SER A 10 8.65 -4.57 20.33
N GLY A 11 8.77 -3.25 20.18
CA GLY A 11 9.89 -2.63 19.47
C GLY A 11 11.22 -2.80 20.19
N LEU A 12 11.23 -2.63 21.52
CA LEU A 12 12.42 -2.88 22.34
C LEU A 12 12.82 -4.35 22.33
N GLU A 13 11.86 -5.27 22.38
CA GLU A 13 12.09 -6.72 22.25
C GLU A 13 12.71 -7.07 20.90
N LEU A 14 12.19 -6.50 19.80
CA LEU A 14 12.74 -6.71 18.45
C LEU A 14 14.18 -6.18 18.34
N LEU A 15 14.48 -5.00 18.88
CA LEU A 15 15.84 -4.45 18.84
C LEU A 15 16.81 -5.28 19.69
N ALA A 16 16.35 -5.84 20.81
CA ALA A 16 17.13 -6.77 21.63
C ALA A 16 17.37 -8.09 20.88
N ASP A 17 16.36 -8.66 20.25
CA ASP A 17 16.50 -9.90 19.49
C ASP A 17 17.39 -9.72 18.24
N LEU A 18 17.26 -8.60 17.52
CA LEU A 18 18.17 -8.27 16.42
C LEU A 18 19.62 -8.14 16.90
N ARG A 19 19.86 -7.58 18.09
CA ARG A 19 21.21 -7.48 18.67
C ARG A 19 21.78 -8.86 19.00
N ASP A 20 20.97 -9.73 19.60
CA ASP A 20 21.44 -11.02 20.13
C ASP A 20 21.45 -12.12 19.05
N ASN A 21 20.58 -12.02 18.03
CA ASN A 21 20.34 -13.05 17.01
C ASN A 21 20.36 -12.51 15.55
N ALA A 22 21.10 -11.44 15.27
CA ALA A 22 21.14 -10.78 13.94
C ALA A 22 21.26 -11.74 12.74
N THR A 23 22.06 -12.80 12.86
CA THR A 23 22.34 -13.76 11.78
C THR A 23 21.14 -14.62 11.38
N ARG A 24 20.08 -14.67 12.20
CA ARG A 24 18.84 -15.40 11.90
C ARG A 24 17.89 -14.63 10.99
N TYR A 25 18.09 -13.32 10.86
CA TYR A 25 17.24 -12.47 10.06
C TYR A 25 17.75 -12.35 8.63
N ASP A 26 16.82 -12.29 7.67
CA ASP A 26 17.11 -11.81 6.33
C ASP A 26 17.25 -10.28 6.33
N PHE A 27 18.08 -9.75 5.43
CA PHE A 27 18.31 -8.31 5.31
C PHE A 27 17.03 -7.53 5.00
N PHE A 28 16.23 -7.97 4.03
CA PHE A 28 15.02 -7.25 3.63
C PHE A 28 13.97 -7.26 4.75
N GLN A 29 13.81 -8.41 5.42
CA GLN A 29 12.90 -8.53 6.55
C GLN A 29 13.35 -7.64 7.72
N ALA A 30 14.64 -7.64 8.06
CA ALA A 30 15.16 -6.82 9.15
C ALA A 30 14.94 -5.32 8.89
N ILE A 31 15.21 -4.84 7.67
CA ILE A 31 14.97 -3.43 7.33
C ILE A 31 13.48 -3.10 7.36
N ARG A 32 12.59 -3.93 6.81
CA ARG A 32 11.13 -3.73 6.88
C ARG A 32 10.64 -3.62 8.32
N LEU A 33 11.11 -4.50 9.20
CA LEU A 33 10.76 -4.46 10.62
C LEU A 33 11.26 -3.16 11.28
N LEU A 34 12.49 -2.74 10.99
CA LEU A 34 13.06 -1.49 11.49
C LEU A 34 12.33 -0.25 10.94
N GLU A 35 11.89 -0.27 9.68
CA GLU A 35 11.03 0.78 9.10
C GLU A 35 9.69 0.87 9.84
N ASN A 36 9.04 -0.26 10.10
CA ASN A 36 7.75 -0.31 10.79
C ASN A 36 7.82 0.17 12.26
N LEU A 37 9.00 0.14 12.88
CA LEU A 37 9.23 0.76 14.20
C LEU A 37 9.35 2.29 14.15
N HIS A 38 9.60 2.87 12.98
CA HIS A 38 9.81 4.30 12.76
C HIS A 38 8.89 4.85 11.67
N PRO A 39 7.55 4.77 11.84
CA PRO A 39 6.59 5.24 10.84
C PRO A 39 6.63 6.76 10.63
N ASP A 40 7.22 7.51 11.56
CA ASP A 40 7.42 8.96 11.51
C ASP A 40 8.57 9.39 10.57
N ARG A 41 9.34 8.44 10.05
CA ARG A 41 10.52 8.71 9.22
C ARG A 41 10.30 8.32 7.76
N PRO A 42 11.01 8.98 6.82
CA PRO A 42 10.92 8.60 5.42
C PRO A 42 11.39 7.14 5.23
N PRO A 43 10.80 6.40 4.27
CA PRO A 43 11.26 5.05 3.94
C PRO A 43 12.75 5.02 3.59
N MET A 44 13.40 3.91 3.93
CA MET A 44 14.81 3.64 3.66
C MET A 44 15.08 3.79 2.16
N GLY A 45 16.10 4.60 1.82
CA GLY A 45 16.45 4.90 0.43
C GLY A 45 15.65 6.04 -0.22
N SER A 46 14.65 6.59 0.47
CA SER A 46 13.91 7.81 0.08
C SER A 46 14.31 9.04 0.88
N SER A 47 15.02 8.87 1.99
CA SER A 47 15.62 9.96 2.76
C SER A 47 16.57 10.83 1.91
N GLN A 48 16.50 12.15 2.11
CA GLN A 48 17.44 13.09 1.51
C GLN A 48 18.73 13.20 2.33
N LYS A 49 18.61 13.14 3.67
CA LYS A 49 19.74 13.18 4.57
C LYS A 49 19.87 11.84 5.26
N ALA A 50 21.10 11.35 5.41
CA ALA A 50 21.36 10.15 6.18
C ALA A 50 20.85 10.29 7.63
N ILE A 51 20.80 11.51 8.19
CA ILE A 51 20.26 11.71 9.55
C ILE A 51 18.76 11.40 9.67
N ASP A 52 18.05 11.17 8.57
CA ASP A 52 16.64 10.80 8.60
C ASP A 52 16.45 9.28 8.61
N ASP A 53 17.47 8.48 8.24
CA ASP A 53 17.37 7.02 8.22
C ASP A 53 17.35 6.42 9.65
N PRO A 54 16.46 5.45 9.95
CA PRO A 54 16.36 4.85 11.29
C PRO A 54 17.63 4.12 11.75
N VAL A 55 18.35 3.49 10.82
CA VAL A 55 19.53 2.67 11.08
C VAL A 55 20.67 3.05 10.14
N ARG A 56 21.91 2.95 10.63
CA ARG A 56 23.12 3.06 9.79
C ARG A 56 23.44 1.71 9.19
N LEU A 57 23.55 1.65 7.86
CA LEU A 57 23.93 0.42 7.17
C LEU A 57 25.43 0.45 6.86
N GLY A 58 26.10 -0.67 7.10
CA GLY A 58 27.53 -0.82 6.83
C GLY A 58 27.85 -2.24 6.36
N GLN A 59 29.11 -2.45 6.03
CA GLN A 59 29.60 -3.76 5.60
C GLN A 59 30.67 -4.28 6.56
N GLU A 60 30.60 -5.56 6.93
CA GLU A 60 31.70 -6.26 7.59
C GLU A 60 32.68 -6.77 6.51
N PRO A 61 33.96 -6.33 6.51
CA PRO A 61 34.97 -6.87 5.61
C PRO A 61 35.27 -8.33 5.97
N SER A 62 34.92 -9.26 5.09
CA SER A 62 35.12 -10.70 5.31
C SER A 62 35.48 -11.41 4.02
N LEU A 63 36.38 -12.40 4.11
CA LEU A 63 36.70 -13.34 3.04
C LEU A 63 35.98 -14.68 3.20
N ALA A 64 35.20 -14.84 4.27
CA ALA A 64 34.48 -16.08 4.51
C ALA A 64 33.30 -16.22 3.54
N PHE A 65 32.92 -17.45 3.23
CA PHE A 65 31.59 -17.73 2.70
C PHE A 65 30.57 -17.36 3.78
N ALA A 66 29.78 -16.30 3.52
CA ALA A 66 28.90 -15.74 4.53
C ALA A 66 27.76 -16.71 4.87
N PRO A 67 27.63 -17.18 6.13
CA PRO A 67 26.53 -18.07 6.51
C PRO A 67 25.19 -17.35 6.60
N SER A 68 25.21 -16.01 6.67
CA SER A 68 24.04 -15.13 6.77
C SER A 68 24.34 -13.80 6.09
N THR A 69 23.29 -13.13 5.60
CA THR A 69 23.40 -11.79 5.00
C THR A 69 23.77 -10.74 6.03
N LEU A 70 23.24 -10.82 7.24
CA LEU A 70 23.53 -9.93 8.35
C LEU A 70 24.72 -10.41 9.18
N ALA A 71 25.58 -9.47 9.56
CA ALA A 71 26.74 -9.71 10.42
C ALA A 71 26.43 -9.48 11.89
N GLU A 72 26.00 -8.26 12.21
CA GLU A 72 25.81 -7.76 13.55
C GLU A 72 24.82 -6.58 13.51
N PHE A 73 23.99 -6.48 14.54
CA PHE A 73 23.22 -5.28 14.84
C PHE A 73 23.75 -4.66 16.13
N ASN A 74 24.37 -3.49 16.01
CA ASN A 74 24.98 -2.78 17.12
C ASN A 74 24.09 -1.61 17.57
N HIS A 75 23.57 -1.71 18.79
CA HIS A 75 22.76 -0.68 19.45
C HIS A 75 23.29 -0.43 20.87
N SER A 76 24.60 -0.19 20.99
CA SER A 76 25.28 -0.17 22.29
C SER A 76 25.20 1.16 23.04
N THR A 77 24.92 2.28 22.37
CA THR A 77 24.92 3.61 23.02
C THR A 77 23.53 4.25 22.96
N PRO A 78 22.88 4.51 24.11
CA PRO A 78 21.63 5.24 24.17
C PRO A 78 21.77 6.61 23.48
N GLY A 79 20.90 6.90 22.51
CA GLY A 79 20.93 8.15 21.74
C GLY A 79 21.82 8.14 20.48
N ALA A 80 22.67 7.12 20.29
CA ALA A 80 23.34 6.90 19.01
C ALA A 80 22.44 6.10 18.07
N LYS A 81 22.52 6.37 16.76
CA LYS A 81 21.80 5.57 15.78
C LYS A 81 22.30 4.13 15.78
N PRO A 82 21.41 3.12 15.81
CA PRO A 82 21.82 1.74 15.67
C PRO A 82 22.52 1.52 14.33
N ARG A 83 23.40 0.51 14.28
CA ARG A 83 24.12 0.13 13.07
C ARG A 83 23.88 -1.33 12.73
N LEU A 84 23.53 -1.60 11.48
CA LEU A 84 23.39 -2.93 10.92
C LEU A 84 24.50 -3.18 9.91
N ASN A 85 25.38 -4.15 10.19
CA ASN A 85 26.43 -4.55 9.28
C ASN A 85 26.00 -5.77 8.46
N VAL A 86 26.32 -5.80 7.17
CA VAL A 86 26.02 -6.90 6.26
C VAL A 86 27.29 -7.56 5.72
N ARG A 87 27.18 -8.80 5.21
CA ARG A 87 28.29 -9.56 4.61
C ARG A 87 28.19 -9.76 3.09
N PHE A 88 27.04 -9.48 2.49
CA PHE A 88 26.74 -9.93 1.12
C PHE A 88 26.88 -8.83 0.05
N PHE A 89 26.65 -7.56 0.40
CA PHE A 89 26.59 -6.46 -0.57
C PHE A 89 27.43 -5.27 -0.09
N GLY A 90 28.37 -4.84 -0.92
CA GLY A 90 29.28 -3.75 -0.65
C GLY A 90 30.57 -3.88 -1.44
N LEU A 91 31.60 -3.14 -1.02
CA LEU A 91 32.89 -3.06 -1.71
C LEU A 91 33.85 -4.19 -1.33
N PHE A 92 33.71 -4.73 -0.13
CA PHE A 92 34.59 -5.76 0.43
C PHE A 92 34.09 -7.18 0.18
N GLY A 93 35.01 -8.14 0.32
CA GLY A 93 34.74 -9.57 0.31
C GLY A 93 34.97 -10.24 -1.04
N PRO A 94 34.73 -11.56 -1.12
CA PRO A 94 35.09 -12.36 -2.30
C PRO A 94 34.30 -11.95 -3.55
N ASN A 95 33.09 -11.40 -3.36
CA ASN A 95 32.22 -10.90 -4.42
C ASN A 95 32.25 -9.37 -4.53
N GLY A 96 33.11 -8.70 -3.76
CA GLY A 96 33.25 -7.25 -3.79
C GLY A 96 34.06 -6.78 -5.00
N PRO A 97 33.78 -5.59 -5.54
CA PRO A 97 34.53 -5.02 -6.67
C PRO A 97 35.95 -4.60 -6.30
N LEU A 98 36.28 -4.41 -5.02
CA LEU A 98 37.64 -4.07 -4.62
C LEU A 98 38.55 -5.30 -4.62
N PRO A 99 39.84 -5.13 -4.99
CA PRO A 99 40.83 -6.20 -4.86
C PRO A 99 40.85 -6.83 -3.47
N LEU A 100 41.02 -8.15 -3.40
CA LEU A 100 40.96 -8.91 -2.14
C LEU A 100 41.95 -8.43 -1.08
N HIS A 101 43.14 -7.97 -1.49
CA HIS A 101 44.14 -7.43 -0.56
C HIS A 101 43.64 -6.20 0.22
N LEU A 102 42.73 -5.40 -0.34
CA LEU A 102 42.10 -4.28 0.38
C LEU A 102 41.09 -4.77 1.42
N THR A 103 40.39 -5.88 1.13
CA THR A 103 39.53 -6.55 2.11
C THR A 103 40.35 -7.09 3.27
N GLU A 104 41.49 -7.74 2.99
CA GLU A 104 42.42 -8.21 4.01
C GLU A 104 42.97 -7.07 4.85
N TYR A 105 43.44 -6.00 4.20
CA TYR A 105 43.94 -4.80 4.89
C TYR A 105 42.89 -4.19 5.82
N ALA A 106 41.64 -4.03 5.35
CA ALA A 106 40.55 -3.53 6.19
C ALA A 106 40.27 -4.47 7.37
N ARG A 107 40.20 -5.78 7.13
CA ARG A 107 39.97 -6.79 8.16
C ARG A 107 41.09 -6.81 9.21
N ASP A 108 42.35 -6.69 8.79
CA ASP A 108 43.50 -6.72 9.68
C ASP A 108 43.58 -5.45 10.55
N ARG A 109 43.23 -4.27 10.00
CA ARG A 109 43.10 -3.05 10.80
C ARG A 109 42.04 -3.18 11.89
N ILE A 110 40.89 -3.77 11.58
CA ILE A 110 39.83 -3.99 12.57
C ILE A 110 40.32 -4.95 13.65
N ARG A 111 40.88 -6.11 13.28
CA ARG A 111 41.24 -7.18 14.23
C ARG A 111 42.47 -6.87 15.07
N ASN A 112 43.53 -6.36 14.45
CA ASN A 112 44.83 -6.20 15.11
C ASN A 112 45.02 -4.79 15.69
N HIS A 113 44.42 -3.77 15.05
CA HIS A 113 44.62 -2.37 15.43
C HIS A 113 43.36 -1.70 16.01
N LYS A 114 42.22 -2.41 16.06
CA LYS A 114 40.91 -1.87 16.48
C LYS A 114 40.52 -0.59 15.73
N ASP A 115 41.00 -0.48 14.49
CA ASP A 115 40.85 0.72 13.68
C ASP A 115 39.75 0.52 12.64
N LEU A 116 38.65 1.24 12.85
CA LEU A 116 37.47 1.20 11.99
C LEU A 116 37.50 2.27 10.89
N THR A 117 38.54 3.11 10.80
CA THR A 117 38.52 4.35 9.99
C THR A 117 38.22 4.08 8.52
N LEU A 118 38.91 3.11 7.90
CA LEU A 118 38.70 2.76 6.49
C LEU A 118 37.28 2.24 6.25
N THR A 119 36.82 1.30 7.07
CA THR A 119 35.46 0.73 6.93
C THR A 119 34.39 1.77 7.17
N ARG A 120 34.57 2.67 8.15
CA ARG A 120 33.61 3.74 8.47
C ARG A 120 33.56 4.82 7.40
N PHE A 121 34.69 5.11 6.76
CA PHE A 121 34.72 5.98 5.58
C PHE A 121 33.92 5.36 4.43
N LEU A 122 34.16 4.07 4.13
CA LEU A 122 33.45 3.38 3.06
C LEU A 122 31.97 3.13 3.36
N ASP A 123 31.59 3.03 4.64
CA ASP A 123 30.21 2.93 5.08
C ASP A 123 29.36 4.15 4.63
N VAL A 124 29.97 5.31 4.36
CA VAL A 124 29.26 6.46 3.75
C VAL A 124 28.65 6.07 2.40
N PHE A 125 29.38 5.30 1.60
CA PHE A 125 28.93 4.79 0.30
C PHE A 125 28.04 3.56 0.48
N HIS A 126 28.45 2.59 1.32
CA HIS A 126 27.66 1.39 1.56
C HIS A 126 26.26 1.71 2.07
N HIS A 127 26.13 2.70 2.97
CA HIS A 127 24.84 3.06 3.52
C HIS A 127 23.85 3.46 2.43
N ARG A 128 24.26 4.32 1.49
CA ARG A 128 23.39 4.75 0.39
C ARG A 128 23.09 3.60 -0.57
N LEU A 129 24.09 2.81 -0.92
CA LEU A 129 23.91 1.66 -1.84
C LEU A 129 22.96 0.61 -1.26
N LEU A 130 23.13 0.24 0.01
CA LEU A 130 22.26 -0.72 0.70
C LEU A 130 20.84 -0.19 0.85
N SER A 131 20.69 1.10 1.14
CA SER A 131 19.37 1.74 1.26
C SER A 131 18.63 1.73 -0.08
N LEU A 132 19.33 2.03 -1.17
CA LEU A 132 18.76 1.97 -2.53
C LEU A 132 18.46 0.53 -2.97
N PHE A 133 19.31 -0.42 -2.60
CA PHE A 133 19.08 -1.84 -2.86
C PHE A 133 17.81 -2.35 -2.17
N TYR A 134 17.64 -2.00 -0.89
CA TYR A 134 16.40 -2.28 -0.17
C TYR A 134 15.20 -1.58 -0.81
N ARG A 135 15.32 -0.30 -1.17
CA ARG A 135 14.24 0.46 -1.81
C ARG A 135 13.77 -0.20 -3.10
N ALA A 136 14.70 -0.59 -3.97
CA ALA A 136 14.38 -1.24 -5.24
C ALA A 136 13.59 -2.54 -5.03
N TRP A 137 13.95 -3.33 -4.00
CA TRP A 137 13.16 -4.49 -3.60
C TRP A 137 11.79 -4.09 -3.04
N SER A 138 11.73 -3.10 -2.14
CA SER A 138 10.47 -2.70 -1.50
C SER A 138 9.46 -2.06 -2.46
N ASP A 139 9.94 -1.43 -3.53
CA ASP A 139 9.10 -0.75 -4.53
C ASP A 139 8.30 -1.76 -5.38
N VAL A 140 8.74 -3.01 -5.46
CA VAL A 140 8.04 -4.08 -6.20
C VAL A 140 7.23 -5.02 -5.31
N GLN A 141 7.12 -4.74 -4.01
CA GLN A 141 6.42 -5.61 -3.05
C GLN A 141 5.10 -4.99 -2.58
N PRO A 142 3.93 -5.49 -3.02
CA PRO A 142 2.64 -4.92 -2.65
C PRO A 142 2.38 -4.93 -1.15
N VAL A 143 2.77 -6.01 -0.46
CA VAL A 143 2.55 -6.15 0.99
C VAL A 143 3.38 -5.13 1.77
N VAL A 144 4.63 -4.90 1.36
CA VAL A 144 5.50 -3.90 2.02
C VAL A 144 4.99 -2.48 1.77
N GLN A 145 4.46 -2.21 0.58
CA GLN A 145 3.89 -0.91 0.23
C GLN A 145 2.59 -0.63 1.01
N LEU A 146 1.72 -1.63 1.15
CA LEU A 146 0.46 -1.52 1.89
C LEU A 146 0.69 -1.15 3.37
N GLU A 147 1.75 -1.68 3.99
CA GLU A 147 2.10 -1.34 5.38
C GLU A 147 2.51 0.12 5.58
N ARG A 148 2.89 0.82 4.49
CA ARG A 148 3.41 2.19 4.55
C ARG A 148 2.32 3.27 4.52
N GLY A 149 1.05 2.90 4.37
CA GLY A 149 -0.06 3.85 4.33
C GLY A 149 0.05 4.85 3.18
N GLU A 150 0.44 6.09 3.47
CA GLU A 150 0.52 7.20 2.49
C GLU A 150 1.49 6.93 1.32
N TYR A 151 2.45 6.03 1.49
CA TYR A 151 3.39 5.67 0.42
C TYR A 151 2.92 4.49 -0.47
N ASP A 152 1.71 3.96 -0.28
CA ASP A 152 1.23 2.80 -1.02
C ASP A 152 0.88 3.12 -2.48
N ARG A 153 1.84 2.89 -3.36
CA ARG A 153 1.67 3.06 -4.81
C ARG A 153 0.78 1.98 -5.43
N PHE A 154 0.74 0.77 -4.87
CA PHE A 154 -0.05 -0.32 -5.42
C PHE A 154 -1.54 -0.03 -5.25
N SER A 155 -1.96 0.52 -4.12
CA SER A 155 -3.34 1.01 -3.95
C SER A 155 -3.72 2.02 -5.03
N CYS A 156 -2.84 2.97 -5.37
CA CYS A 156 -3.06 3.92 -6.46
C CYS A 156 -3.21 3.21 -7.83
N TYR A 157 -2.35 2.24 -8.14
CA TYR A 157 -2.42 1.47 -9.39
C TYR A 157 -3.72 0.68 -9.50
N VAL A 158 -4.13 -0.01 -8.44
CA VAL A 158 -5.38 -0.77 -8.39
C VAL A 158 -6.59 0.17 -8.49
N ALA A 159 -6.57 1.29 -7.77
CA ALA A 159 -7.62 2.30 -7.83
C ALA A 159 -7.76 2.94 -9.22
N SER A 160 -6.66 3.08 -9.96
CA SER A 160 -6.67 3.63 -11.32
C SER A 160 -7.48 2.76 -12.29
N LEU A 161 -7.60 1.45 -12.04
CA LEU A 161 -8.39 0.54 -12.89
C LEU A 161 -9.88 0.87 -12.88
N PHE A 162 -10.39 1.53 -11.83
CA PHE A 162 -11.80 1.89 -11.72
C PHE A 162 -12.02 3.41 -11.58
N GLY A 163 -11.01 4.22 -11.89
CA GLY A 163 -11.13 5.68 -11.96
C GLY A 163 -10.96 6.41 -10.63
N CYS A 164 -10.45 5.77 -9.58
CA CYS A 164 -10.21 6.39 -8.27
C CYS A 164 -8.71 6.51 -7.91
N GLY A 165 -7.83 6.50 -8.92
CA GLY A 165 -6.38 6.51 -8.72
C GLY A 165 -5.76 7.87 -8.37
N THR A 166 -6.46 8.98 -8.60
CA THR A 166 -5.96 10.33 -8.32
C THR A 166 -6.52 10.87 -7.02
N GLU A 167 -5.76 11.77 -6.37
CA GLU A 167 -6.11 12.35 -5.07
C GLU A 167 -7.50 12.99 -5.06
N ASP A 168 -7.90 13.62 -6.17
CA ASP A 168 -9.23 14.24 -6.31
C ASP A 168 -10.40 13.26 -6.18
N TYR A 169 -10.19 11.94 -6.33
CA TYR A 169 -11.24 10.92 -6.21
C TYR A 169 -11.12 10.09 -4.94
N LEU A 170 -10.14 10.37 -4.09
CA LEU A 170 -10.05 9.79 -2.76
C LEU A 170 -11.10 10.42 -1.84
N ASP A 171 -11.68 9.62 -0.95
CA ASP A 171 -12.61 10.04 0.11
C ASP A 171 -13.83 10.89 -0.34
N ARG A 172 -14.29 10.68 -1.58
CA ARG A 172 -15.48 11.35 -2.16
C ARG A 172 -16.83 10.84 -1.63
N ASP A 173 -16.83 9.72 -0.94
CA ASP A 173 -18.05 9.07 -0.45
C ASP A 173 -17.78 8.38 0.89
N ALA A 174 -18.84 7.82 1.48
CA ALA A 174 -18.77 7.16 2.79
C ALA A 174 -18.12 5.77 2.75
N LEU A 175 -17.84 5.19 1.57
CA LEU A 175 -17.31 3.85 1.44
C LEU A 175 -15.78 3.88 1.63
N PRO A 176 -15.22 3.15 2.62
CA PRO A 176 -13.78 3.13 2.86
C PRO A 176 -12.98 2.72 1.62
N GLN A 177 -11.87 3.39 1.37
CA GLN A 177 -11.03 3.12 0.18
C GLN A 177 -10.60 1.65 0.07
N ARG A 178 -10.24 1.01 1.18
CA ARG A 178 -9.89 -0.42 1.23
C ARG A 178 -10.99 -1.33 0.68
N ALA A 179 -12.26 -0.99 0.90
CA ALA A 179 -13.39 -1.78 0.41
C ALA A 179 -13.51 -1.63 -1.11
N LYS A 180 -13.35 -0.41 -1.62
CA LYS A 180 -13.30 -0.16 -3.08
C LYS A 180 -12.17 -0.94 -3.75
N LEU A 181 -10.97 -0.90 -3.16
CA LEU A 181 -9.80 -1.62 -3.66
C LEU A 181 -10.02 -3.14 -3.68
N TYR A 182 -10.63 -3.70 -2.62
CA TYR A 182 -10.98 -5.11 -2.57
C TYR A 182 -11.92 -5.52 -3.71
N HIS A 183 -12.90 -4.68 -4.03
CA HIS A 183 -13.84 -4.89 -5.12
C HIS A 183 -13.37 -4.35 -6.49
N ALA A 184 -12.09 -4.03 -6.66
CA ALA A 184 -11.56 -3.45 -7.89
C ALA A 184 -11.89 -4.30 -9.13
N GLY A 185 -11.96 -5.63 -9.01
CA GLY A 185 -12.35 -6.51 -10.11
C GLY A 185 -13.75 -6.23 -10.68
N HIS A 186 -14.74 -5.98 -9.82
CA HIS A 186 -16.09 -5.57 -10.26
C HIS A 186 -16.14 -4.09 -10.66
N LEU A 187 -15.35 -3.23 -10.01
CA LEU A 187 -15.35 -1.80 -10.29
C LEU A 187 -14.59 -1.42 -11.57
N ALA A 188 -13.64 -2.25 -12.02
CA ALA A 188 -12.87 -2.03 -13.24
C ALA A 188 -13.67 -2.37 -14.51
N THR A 189 -14.76 -3.14 -14.41
CA THR A 189 -15.57 -3.45 -15.60
C THR A 189 -16.30 -2.21 -16.11
N GLN A 190 -16.24 -1.97 -17.42
CA GLN A 190 -16.93 -0.84 -18.05
C GLN A 190 -18.46 -0.91 -17.89
N THR A 191 -19.03 -2.11 -17.95
CA THR A 191 -20.47 -2.34 -17.81
C THR A 191 -20.84 -2.61 -16.36
N ARG A 192 -21.70 -1.74 -15.79
CA ARG A 192 -22.28 -1.93 -14.45
C ARG A 192 -23.46 -2.90 -14.55
N HIS A 193 -23.25 -4.13 -14.12
CA HIS A 193 -24.24 -5.21 -14.17
C HIS A 193 -24.77 -5.54 -12.78
N ALA A 194 -26.04 -5.98 -12.70
CA ALA A 194 -26.73 -6.23 -11.44
C ALA A 194 -26.02 -7.25 -10.55
N GLU A 195 -25.46 -8.31 -11.12
CA GLU A 195 -24.74 -9.34 -10.37
C GLU A 195 -23.48 -8.78 -9.69
N GLY A 196 -22.74 -7.88 -10.34
CA GLY A 196 -21.56 -7.25 -9.77
C GLY A 196 -21.93 -6.35 -8.59
N LEU A 197 -22.99 -5.55 -8.73
CA LEU A 197 -23.51 -4.72 -7.63
C LEU A 197 -23.99 -5.58 -6.46
N ARG A 198 -24.72 -6.66 -6.75
CA ARG A 198 -25.18 -7.63 -5.74
C ARG A 198 -24.00 -8.25 -4.98
N SER A 199 -22.97 -8.69 -5.70
CA SER A 199 -21.76 -9.29 -5.14
C SER A 199 -21.04 -8.33 -4.18
N ILE A 200 -20.80 -7.09 -4.63
CA ILE A 200 -20.17 -6.04 -3.81
C ILE A 200 -20.97 -5.80 -2.53
N LEU A 201 -22.28 -5.57 -2.65
CA LEU A 201 -23.12 -5.25 -1.49
C LEU A 201 -23.25 -6.43 -0.53
N ALA A 202 -23.42 -7.65 -1.04
CA ALA A 202 -23.54 -8.84 -0.21
C ALA A 202 -22.26 -9.13 0.57
N ASP A 203 -21.10 -9.00 -0.07
CA ASP A 203 -19.81 -9.20 0.61
C ASP A 203 -19.46 -8.03 1.55
N TYR A 204 -19.72 -6.78 1.16
CA TYR A 204 -19.43 -5.65 2.04
C TYR A 204 -20.30 -5.63 3.31
N PHE A 205 -21.61 -5.84 3.17
CA PHE A 205 -22.54 -5.83 4.30
C PHE A 205 -22.64 -7.19 5.01
N GLN A 206 -22.12 -8.26 4.42
CA GLN A 206 -22.29 -9.64 4.90
C GLN A 206 -23.76 -10.01 5.11
N LEU A 207 -24.62 -9.52 4.20
CA LEU A 207 -26.09 -9.70 4.24
C LEU A 207 -26.60 -10.19 2.88
N PRO A 208 -27.75 -10.91 2.83
CA PRO A 208 -28.35 -11.28 1.56
C PRO A 208 -28.83 -10.03 0.82
N VAL A 209 -28.42 -9.88 -0.44
CA VAL A 209 -28.82 -8.78 -1.31
C VAL A 209 -29.45 -9.32 -2.59
N GLN A 210 -30.56 -8.70 -2.99
CA GLN A 210 -31.24 -8.93 -4.27
C GLN A 210 -31.34 -7.62 -5.04
N ILE A 211 -31.15 -7.69 -6.36
CA ILE A 211 -31.30 -6.56 -7.26
C ILE A 211 -32.48 -6.87 -8.18
N GLU A 212 -33.56 -6.12 -8.04
CA GLU A 212 -34.72 -6.18 -8.93
C GLU A 212 -34.51 -5.17 -10.07
N GLU A 213 -34.21 -5.68 -11.27
CA GLU A 213 -34.03 -4.89 -12.47
C GLU A 213 -35.37 -4.47 -13.10
N PHE A 214 -35.34 -3.45 -13.94
CA PHE A 214 -36.47 -2.98 -14.75
C PHE A 214 -37.74 -2.58 -13.98
N ILE A 215 -37.57 -1.88 -12.85
CA ILE A 215 -38.70 -1.41 -12.04
C ILE A 215 -39.38 -0.25 -12.76
N GLY A 216 -40.63 -0.46 -13.14
CA GLY A 216 -41.44 0.55 -13.81
C GLY A 216 -41.76 1.78 -12.93
N GLN A 217 -41.74 2.96 -13.55
CA GLN A 217 -42.13 4.23 -12.95
C GLN A 217 -42.83 5.13 -13.96
N TRP A 218 -43.73 5.98 -13.47
CA TRP A 218 -44.25 7.09 -14.24
C TRP A 218 -43.25 8.25 -14.16
N VAL A 219 -42.73 8.69 -15.30
CA VAL A 219 -41.84 9.84 -15.42
C VAL A 219 -42.63 11.00 -16.00
N GLU A 220 -42.60 12.14 -15.31
CA GLU A 220 -43.21 13.37 -15.82
C GLU A 220 -42.42 13.90 -17.02
N LEU A 221 -43.14 14.21 -18.11
CA LEU A 221 -42.56 14.86 -19.28
C LEU A 221 -42.42 16.36 -19.02
N PRO A 222 -41.22 16.94 -19.27
CA PRO A 222 -41.05 18.39 -19.34
C PRO A 222 -42.01 19.03 -20.34
N ASP A 223 -42.43 20.27 -20.09
CA ASP A 223 -43.45 20.95 -20.92
C ASP A 223 -43.10 21.03 -22.41
N ASN A 224 -41.80 21.21 -22.72
CA ASN A 224 -41.31 21.25 -24.10
C ASN A 224 -41.30 19.88 -24.81
N CYS A 225 -41.47 18.78 -24.07
CA CYS A 225 -41.57 17.42 -24.61
C CYS A 225 -43.04 16.96 -24.78
N ARG A 226 -44.02 17.77 -24.36
CA ARG A 226 -45.45 17.43 -24.44
C ARG A 226 -45.98 17.66 -25.86
N CYS A 227 -46.83 16.74 -26.33
CA CYS A 227 -47.54 16.92 -27.59
C CYS A 227 -48.73 17.88 -27.38
N THR A 228 -48.73 19.02 -28.08
CA THR A 228 -49.79 20.04 -27.99
C THR A 228 -50.46 20.26 -29.34
N ILE A 229 -51.75 20.62 -29.31
CA ILE A 229 -52.51 20.95 -30.51
C ILE A 229 -51.96 22.27 -31.07
N GLY A 230 -51.58 22.28 -32.35
CA GLY A 230 -50.92 23.42 -32.98
C GLY A 230 -49.41 23.51 -32.70
N GLY A 231 -48.84 22.55 -31.95
CA GLY A 231 -47.41 22.45 -31.74
C GLY A 231 -46.68 22.15 -33.06
N LEU A 232 -45.89 23.11 -33.54
CA LEU A 232 -44.99 22.94 -34.68
C LEU A 232 -43.67 22.38 -34.15
N GLY A 233 -43.37 21.11 -34.41
CA GLY A 233 -42.09 20.54 -33.98
C GLY A 233 -42.00 19.02 -34.01
N GLN A 234 -40.86 18.52 -33.51
CA GLN A 234 -40.53 17.09 -33.50
C GLN A 234 -41.42 16.27 -32.55
N THR A 235 -42.11 16.88 -31.58
CA THR A 235 -42.91 16.19 -30.54
C THR A 235 -44.34 15.85 -30.96
N ALA A 236 -44.85 16.42 -32.06
CA ALA A 236 -46.21 16.20 -32.55
C ALA A 236 -46.24 15.31 -33.82
N SER A 237 -45.28 14.38 -33.95
CA SER A 237 -45.19 13.45 -35.09
C SER A 237 -45.60 12.04 -34.70
N LEU A 238 -46.67 11.55 -35.32
CA LEU A 238 -47.20 10.21 -35.12
C LEU A 238 -46.17 9.14 -35.53
N GLY A 239 -46.03 8.09 -34.71
CA GLY A 239 -45.09 6.99 -34.95
C GLY A 239 -43.61 7.34 -34.70
N ARG A 240 -43.32 8.58 -34.29
CA ARG A 240 -41.94 9.04 -34.01
C ARG A 240 -41.79 9.57 -32.59
N ALA A 241 -42.65 10.47 -32.17
CA ALA A 241 -42.44 11.23 -30.93
C ALA A 241 -43.72 11.70 -30.23
N ALA A 242 -44.89 11.54 -30.85
CA ALA A 242 -46.16 11.90 -30.21
C ALA A 242 -46.42 11.03 -28.97
N THR A 243 -46.47 11.66 -27.81
CA THR A 243 -46.81 11.05 -26.52
C THR A 243 -48.18 11.54 -26.04
N ILE A 244 -48.92 10.69 -25.34
CA ILE A 244 -50.23 11.03 -24.78
C ILE A 244 -50.06 11.35 -23.29
N GLY A 245 -50.55 12.51 -22.87
CA GLY A 245 -50.55 12.94 -21.48
C GLY A 245 -49.24 13.63 -21.04
N SER A 246 -49.14 13.88 -19.74
CA SER A 246 -47.98 14.53 -19.11
C SER A 246 -46.94 13.56 -18.55
N HIS A 247 -47.18 12.24 -18.65
CA HIS A 247 -46.32 11.21 -18.07
C HIS A 247 -46.10 10.05 -19.04
N ILE A 248 -44.93 9.41 -18.95
CA ILE A 248 -44.60 8.18 -19.66
C ILE A 248 -44.23 7.08 -18.68
N TRP A 249 -44.50 5.83 -19.06
CA TRP A 249 -44.04 4.67 -18.30
C TRP A 249 -42.62 4.31 -18.72
N ASP A 250 -41.67 4.35 -17.79
CA ASP A 250 -40.28 3.98 -17.98
C ASP A 250 -39.91 2.78 -17.09
N CYS A 251 -39.18 1.82 -17.64
CA CYS A 251 -38.64 0.68 -16.91
C CYS A 251 -37.11 0.57 -17.06
N GLN A 252 -36.43 1.55 -17.64
CA GLN A 252 -34.98 1.45 -17.92
C GLN A 252 -34.11 2.22 -16.92
N GLN A 253 -34.64 3.25 -16.25
CA GLN A 253 -33.83 4.13 -15.40
C GLN A 253 -33.88 3.79 -13.91
N LYS A 254 -34.61 2.74 -13.53
CA LYS A 254 -34.84 2.40 -12.12
C LYS A 254 -34.69 0.90 -11.87
N PHE A 255 -34.01 0.60 -10.77
CA PHE A 255 -33.90 -0.72 -10.17
C PHE A 255 -34.12 -0.59 -8.66
N ARG A 256 -34.40 -1.72 -7.99
CA ARG A 256 -34.57 -1.77 -6.54
C ARG A 256 -33.50 -2.68 -5.94
N ILE A 257 -32.90 -2.21 -4.86
CA ILE A 257 -32.00 -3.01 -4.03
C ILE A 257 -32.80 -3.47 -2.81
N THR A 258 -32.91 -4.78 -2.62
CA THR A 258 -33.56 -5.38 -1.46
C THR A 258 -32.47 -6.06 -0.62
N ILE A 259 -32.28 -5.60 0.62
CA ILE A 259 -31.31 -6.18 1.56
C ILE A 259 -32.12 -6.93 2.62
N GLY A 260 -31.87 -8.24 2.74
CA GLY A 260 -32.45 -9.07 3.79
C GLY A 260 -32.77 -10.51 3.36
N PRO A 261 -33.20 -11.35 4.32
CA PRO A 261 -33.58 -11.03 5.70
C PRO A 261 -32.40 -10.54 6.57
N VAL A 262 -32.66 -9.59 7.47
CA VAL A 262 -31.65 -8.94 8.33
C VAL A 262 -31.99 -9.23 9.79
N SER A 263 -31.00 -9.61 10.60
CA SER A 263 -31.19 -9.78 12.04
C SER A 263 -31.37 -8.43 12.74
N TRP A 264 -31.93 -8.41 13.96
CA TRP A 264 -32.03 -7.17 14.72
C TRP A 264 -30.65 -6.55 15.02
N ASP A 265 -29.65 -7.40 15.31
CA ASP A 265 -28.29 -6.94 15.60
C ASP A 265 -27.62 -6.31 14.35
N ASP A 266 -27.80 -6.93 13.18
CA ASP A 266 -27.28 -6.38 11.92
C ASP A 266 -28.01 -5.09 11.53
N TYR A 267 -29.32 -4.99 11.81
CA TYR A 267 -30.10 -3.77 11.58
C TYR A 267 -29.64 -2.60 12.46
N GLN A 268 -29.15 -2.88 13.67
CA GLN A 268 -28.64 -1.85 14.58
C GLN A 268 -27.18 -1.43 14.31
N ARG A 269 -26.45 -2.12 13.42
CA ARG A 269 -25.10 -1.71 13.03
C ARG A 269 -25.18 -0.35 12.31
N ARG A 270 -24.49 0.64 12.89
CA ARG A 270 -24.27 1.97 12.30
C ARG A 270 -22.97 2.00 11.51
#